data_AF-A0A497PNA0-F1
#
_entry.id   AF-A0A497PNA0-F1
#
_cell.length_a   1.000
_cell.length_b   1.000
_cell.length_c   1.000
_cell.angle_alpha   90.00
_cell.angle_beta   90.00
_cell.angle_gamma   90.00
#
_symmetry.space_group_name_H-M   'P 1'
#
loop_
_entity.id
_entity.type
_entity.pdbx_description
1 polymer ?
#
loop_
_entity_poly.entity_id
_entity_poly.type
_entity_poly.pdbx_seq_one_letter_code
_entity_poly.pdbx_strand_id
1 'polypeptide(L)'
;MSQSGNGDGFITIGYLEIRAPPVLIDTLVGEDTSASVVEHLGEGPYAIGISLSRPTREDLEMAGYNVIAEIGTPQEMSPAHMTAIAENVAVVVDRIVRVLRSQPLYLALACPVTVAFLIGSLVGPLKTVRILHWEGGYKVLPKHDTDRVRKKVSTPGTLKI
;
A
#
# COMPACT_ATOMS: atom_id res chain seq x y z
N MET A 1 24.19 -26.16 11.71
CA MET A 1 24.06 -24.69 11.70
C MET A 1 23.03 -24.37 10.63
N SER A 2 21.86 -23.88 11.06
CA SER A 2 20.63 -23.80 10.27
C SER A 2 20.69 -22.62 9.29
N GLN A 3 20.65 -22.90 7.99
CA GLN A 3 20.27 -21.91 6.98
C GLN A 3 18.76 -21.67 7.11
N SER A 4 18.34 -20.58 7.77
CA SER A 4 16.98 -20.08 7.59
C SER A 4 16.91 -19.41 6.22
N GLY A 5 16.31 -20.08 5.25
CA GLY A 5 15.94 -19.45 3.99
C GLY A 5 14.81 -18.45 4.21
N ASN A 6 15.14 -17.23 4.63
CA ASN A 6 14.23 -16.07 4.60
C ASN A 6 14.39 -15.34 3.26
N GLY A 7 14.14 -16.04 2.15
CA GLY A 7 14.05 -15.40 0.83
C GLY A 7 12.63 -14.89 0.61
N ASP A 8 12.48 -13.66 0.11
CA ASP A 8 11.18 -13.25 -0.44
C ASP A 8 10.81 -14.15 -1.62
N GLY A 9 9.50 -14.38 -1.79
CA GLY A 9 8.96 -14.91 -3.04
C GLY A 9 8.44 -13.79 -3.94
N PHE A 10 8.05 -14.18 -5.16
CA PHE A 10 7.39 -13.30 -6.12
C PHE A 10 6.07 -13.91 -6.56
N ILE A 11 5.05 -13.07 -6.70
CA ILE A 11 3.75 -13.45 -7.25
C ILE A 11 3.25 -12.38 -8.22
N THR A 12 2.58 -12.81 -9.28
CA THR A 12 1.86 -11.92 -10.19
C THR A 12 0.37 -11.92 -9.87
N ILE A 13 -0.21 -10.73 -9.65
CA ILE A 13 -1.66 -10.52 -9.51
C ILE A 13 -2.10 -9.48 -10.53
N GLY A 14 -2.78 -9.93 -11.59
CA GLY A 14 -3.17 -9.06 -12.70
C GLY A 14 -1.93 -8.45 -13.37
N TYR A 15 -1.80 -7.12 -13.29
CA TYR A 15 -0.66 -6.37 -13.85
C TYR A 15 0.50 -6.20 -12.87
N LEU A 16 0.36 -6.69 -11.64
CA LEU A 16 1.31 -6.43 -10.55
C LEU A 16 2.29 -7.58 -10.39
N GLU A 17 3.54 -7.24 -10.16
CA GLU A 17 4.52 -8.15 -9.55
C GLU A 17 4.67 -7.75 -8.07
N ILE A 18 4.50 -8.71 -7.18
CA ILE A 18 4.53 -8.50 -5.73
C ILE A 18 5.65 -9.34 -5.16
N ARG A 19 6.61 -8.67 -4.55
CA ARG A 19 7.67 -9.29 -3.76
C ARG A 19 7.27 -9.26 -2.29
N ALA A 20 7.21 -10.41 -1.64
CA ALA A 20 6.76 -10.53 -0.26
C ALA A 20 7.31 -11.81 0.42
N PRO A 21 7.28 -11.89 1.76
CA PRO A 21 7.54 -13.14 2.47
C PRO A 21 6.59 -14.26 2.02
N PRO A 22 7.04 -15.52 1.93
CA PRO A 22 6.20 -16.64 1.47
C PRO A 22 4.87 -16.76 2.21
N VAL A 23 4.87 -16.55 3.53
CA VAL A 23 3.66 -16.58 4.37
C VAL A 23 2.60 -15.56 3.92
N LEU A 24 3.04 -14.39 3.44
CA LEU A 24 2.12 -13.37 2.93
C LEU A 24 1.64 -13.72 1.51
N ILE A 25 2.49 -14.33 0.69
CA ILE A 25 2.13 -14.80 -0.65
C ILE A 25 1.02 -15.85 -0.56
N ASP A 26 1.15 -16.83 0.33
CA ASP A 26 0.12 -17.86 0.53
C ASP A 26 -1.24 -17.24 0.89
N THR A 27 -1.25 -16.19 1.73
CA THR A 27 -2.47 -15.44 2.04
C THR A 27 -2.97 -14.57 0.90
N LEU A 28 -2.09 -14.08 0.03
CA LEU A 28 -2.49 -13.33 -1.16
C LEU A 28 -3.07 -14.26 -2.25
N VAL A 29 -2.68 -15.54 -2.29
CA VAL A 29 -3.18 -16.56 -3.22
C VAL A 29 -4.45 -17.25 -2.69
N GLY A 30 -4.52 -17.54 -1.39
CA GLY A 30 -5.61 -18.29 -0.75
C GLY A 30 -6.57 -17.42 0.08
N GLU A 31 -7.59 -18.06 0.67
CA GLU A 31 -8.56 -17.41 1.58
C GLU A 31 -8.21 -17.56 3.08
N ASP A 32 -7.04 -18.12 3.40
CA ASP A 32 -6.68 -18.44 4.79
C ASP A 32 -6.08 -17.21 5.52
N THR A 33 -6.93 -16.54 6.30
CA THR A 33 -6.63 -15.32 7.07
C THR A 33 -6.29 -15.64 8.52
N SER A 34 -5.34 -16.56 8.72
CA SER A 34 -5.04 -17.06 10.07
C SER A 34 -4.19 -16.08 10.89
N ALA A 35 -4.27 -16.22 12.22
CA ALA A 35 -3.52 -15.41 13.18
C ALA A 35 -1.99 -15.62 13.09
N SER A 36 -1.56 -16.72 12.45
CA SER A 36 -0.15 -17.08 12.38
C SER A 36 0.67 -16.12 11.52
N VAL A 37 0.07 -15.46 10.52
CA VAL A 37 0.83 -14.62 9.58
C VAL A 37 1.52 -13.45 10.29
N VAL A 38 0.83 -12.78 11.22
CA VAL A 38 1.37 -11.61 11.93
C VAL A 38 2.56 -11.98 12.81
N GLU A 39 2.55 -13.16 13.44
CA GLU A 39 3.67 -13.66 14.26
C GLU A 39 4.95 -13.85 13.43
N HIS A 40 4.82 -14.15 12.13
CA HIS A 40 5.94 -14.38 11.22
C HIS A 40 6.45 -13.12 10.52
N LEU A 41 5.66 -12.03 10.51
CA LEU A 41 6.04 -10.78 9.87
C LEU A 41 7.00 -9.93 10.72
N GLY A 42 7.22 -10.27 11.99
CA GLY A 42 8.06 -9.51 12.92
C GLY A 42 7.33 -8.29 13.50
N GLU A 43 7.96 -7.63 14.48
CA GLU A 43 7.41 -6.43 15.13
C GLU A 43 7.83 -5.14 14.41
N GLY A 44 6.93 -4.16 14.36
CA GLY A 44 7.25 -2.81 13.87
C GLY A 44 6.15 -2.19 13.01
N PRO A 45 6.35 -0.94 12.54
CA PRO A 45 5.41 -0.31 11.62
C PRO A 45 5.50 -1.01 10.25
N TYR A 46 4.47 -1.77 9.91
CA TYR A 46 4.40 -2.50 8.65
C TYR A 46 4.23 -1.54 7.46
N ALA A 47 5.08 -1.67 6.46
CA ALA A 47 4.99 -0.88 5.25
C ALA A 47 4.88 -1.72 3.98
N ILE A 48 4.21 -1.14 2.98
CA ILE A 48 4.22 -1.61 1.60
C ILE A 48 4.77 -0.49 0.72
N GLY A 49 5.76 -0.83 -0.09
CA GLY A 49 6.25 0.02 -1.17
C GLY A 49 5.46 -0.24 -2.45
N ILE A 50 4.88 0.79 -3.07
CA ILE A 50 4.30 0.70 -4.41
C ILE A 50 5.20 1.48 -5.36
N SER A 51 5.97 0.76 -6.15
CA SER A 51 6.97 1.28 -7.09
C SER A 51 6.55 0.96 -8.51
N LEU A 52 6.19 1.99 -9.27
CA LEU A 52 5.97 1.85 -10.73
C LEU A 52 7.14 2.39 -11.55
N SER A 53 8.19 2.88 -10.89
CA SER A 53 9.32 3.55 -11.55
C SER A 53 10.66 3.46 -10.81
N ARG A 54 10.68 3.19 -9.49
CA ARG A 54 11.92 3.16 -8.69
C ARG A 54 11.77 2.29 -7.44
N PRO A 55 12.77 1.48 -7.07
CA PRO A 55 12.71 0.66 -5.86
C PRO A 55 12.37 1.51 -4.62
N THR A 56 11.53 0.96 -3.74
CA THR A 56 11.02 1.65 -2.54
C THR A 56 11.33 0.94 -1.24
N ARG A 57 11.72 -0.34 -1.32
CA ARG A 57 11.96 -1.16 -0.14
C ARG A 57 13.15 -0.68 0.70
N GLU A 58 14.31 -0.47 0.09
CA GLU A 58 15.53 -0.07 0.81
C GLU A 58 15.33 1.28 1.53
N ASP A 59 14.74 2.26 0.85
CA ASP A 59 14.43 3.57 1.41
C ASP A 59 13.48 3.48 2.63
N LEU A 60 12.52 2.54 2.60
CA LEU A 60 11.59 2.31 3.70
C LEU A 60 12.25 1.60 4.88
N GLU A 61 13.09 0.60 4.61
CA GLU A 61 13.87 -0.12 5.63
C GLU A 61 14.83 0.84 6.34
N MET A 62 15.52 1.70 5.59
CA MET A 62 16.37 2.77 6.15
C MET A 62 15.58 3.77 7.00
N ALA A 63 14.30 4.00 6.67
CA ALA A 63 13.40 4.84 7.46
C ALA A 63 12.81 4.11 8.69
N GLY A 64 13.21 2.86 8.95
CA GLY A 64 12.81 2.07 10.11
C GLY A 64 11.46 1.36 9.97
N TYR A 65 10.96 1.21 8.74
CA TYR A 65 9.74 0.44 8.48
C TYR A 65 10.04 -1.03 8.23
N ASN A 66 9.13 -1.88 8.69
CA ASN A 66 9.14 -3.30 8.38
C ASN A 66 8.43 -3.51 7.03
N VAL A 67 9.20 -3.67 5.95
CA VAL A 67 8.65 -3.75 4.58
C VAL A 67 8.16 -5.17 4.27
N ILE A 68 6.85 -5.36 4.39
CA ILE A 68 6.20 -6.67 4.23
C ILE A 68 5.80 -6.99 2.79
N ALA A 69 5.73 -5.99 1.92
CA ALA A 69 5.59 -6.20 0.49
C ALA A 69 6.14 -5.03 -0.32
N GLU A 70 6.65 -5.34 -1.52
CA GLU A 70 6.94 -4.37 -2.55
C GLU A 70 6.13 -4.73 -3.80
N ILE A 71 5.32 -3.80 -4.27
CA ILE A 71 4.42 -3.95 -5.41
C ILE A 71 4.97 -3.11 -6.56
N GLY A 72 5.24 -3.75 -7.68
CA GLY A 72 5.60 -3.07 -8.91
C GLY A 72 4.92 -3.66 -10.13
N THR A 73 5.41 -3.28 -11.30
CA THR A 73 4.87 -3.70 -12.58
C THR A 73 6.00 -4.13 -13.51
N PRO A 74 5.87 -5.27 -14.19
CA PRO A 74 6.98 -5.87 -14.94
C PRO A 74 7.31 -5.16 -16.28
N GLN A 75 6.48 -4.21 -16.73
CA GLN A 75 6.63 -3.57 -18.05
C GLN A 75 6.26 -2.08 -17.99
N GLU A 76 6.79 -1.29 -18.95
CA GLU A 76 6.33 0.09 -19.19
C GLU A 76 4.84 0.09 -19.52
N MET A 77 4.11 0.98 -18.85
CA MET A 77 2.65 0.89 -18.80
C MET A 77 1.97 1.96 -19.65
N SER A 78 0.95 1.54 -20.39
CA SER A 78 0.08 2.45 -21.09
C SER A 78 -0.91 3.14 -20.13
N PRO A 79 -1.38 4.36 -20.45
CA PRO A 79 -2.43 5.03 -19.69
C PRO A 79 -3.70 4.20 -19.52
N ALA A 80 -4.00 3.30 -20.46
CA ALA A 80 -5.19 2.44 -20.43
C ALA A 80 -5.18 1.45 -19.25
N HIS A 81 -4.01 1.12 -18.69
CA HIS A 81 -3.89 0.17 -17.58
C HIS A 81 -3.90 0.84 -16.20
N MET A 82 -3.82 2.18 -16.12
CA MET A 82 -3.69 2.92 -14.85
C MET A 82 -4.81 2.60 -13.85
N THR A 83 -6.06 2.50 -14.34
CA THR A 83 -7.21 2.14 -13.50
C THR A 83 -7.10 0.72 -12.96
N ALA A 84 -6.81 -0.26 -13.83
CA ALA A 84 -6.70 -1.66 -13.44
C ALA A 84 -5.55 -1.89 -12.44
N ILE A 85 -4.46 -1.14 -12.56
CA ILE A 85 -3.35 -1.17 -11.61
C ILE A 85 -3.78 -0.64 -10.25
N ALA A 86 -4.43 0.52 -10.21
CA ALA A 86 -4.92 1.09 -8.96
C ALA A 86 -5.92 0.16 -8.25
N GLU A 87 -6.80 -0.49 -9.02
CA GLU A 87 -7.74 -1.49 -8.52
C GLU A 87 -7.02 -2.72 -7.96
N ASN A 88 -6.08 -3.31 -8.72
CA ASN A 88 -5.31 -4.47 -8.26
C ASN A 88 -4.50 -4.13 -6.99
N VAL A 89 -3.91 -2.93 -6.93
CA VAL A 89 -3.18 -2.46 -5.73
C VAL A 89 -4.14 -2.36 -4.56
N ALA A 90 -5.31 -1.76 -4.74
CA ALA A 90 -6.30 -1.64 -3.68
C ALA A 90 -6.77 -3.01 -3.16
N VAL A 91 -6.95 -3.99 -4.03
CA VAL A 91 -7.29 -5.38 -3.65
C VAL A 91 -6.18 -6.01 -2.80
N VAL A 92 -4.92 -5.88 -3.23
CA VAL A 92 -3.76 -6.40 -2.47
C VAL A 92 -3.66 -5.72 -1.11
N VAL A 93 -3.81 -4.40 -1.06
CA VAL A 93 -3.78 -3.63 0.18
C VAL A 93 -4.90 -4.06 1.13
N ASP A 94 -6.13 -4.22 0.64
CA ASP A 94 -7.27 -4.69 1.46
C ASP A 94 -6.99 -6.08 2.06
N ARG A 95 -6.45 -7.01 1.27
CA ARG A 95 -6.06 -8.35 1.76
C ARG A 95 -5.01 -8.26 2.88
N ILE A 96 -3.97 -7.44 2.70
CA ILE A 96 -2.92 -7.28 3.71
C ILE A 96 -3.47 -6.59 4.98
N VAL A 97 -4.34 -5.60 4.84
CA VAL A 97 -4.99 -4.96 6.00
C VAL A 97 -5.79 -5.96 6.82
N ARG A 98 -6.50 -6.90 6.18
CA ARG A 98 -7.24 -7.96 6.89
C ARG A 98 -6.30 -8.88 7.68
N VAL A 99 -5.12 -9.18 7.13
CA VAL A 99 -4.08 -9.95 7.83
C VAL A 99 -3.56 -9.22 9.06
N LEU A 100 -3.35 -7.91 8.97
CA LEU A 100 -2.75 -7.11 10.03
C LEU A 100 -3.69 -6.81 11.22
N ARG A 101 -4.95 -7.27 11.21
CA ARG A 101 -5.88 -7.27 12.36
C ARG A 101 -5.88 -5.99 13.21
N SER A 102 -5.98 -4.83 12.55
CA SER A 102 -6.00 -3.47 13.14
C SER A 102 -4.64 -2.78 13.36
N GLN A 103 -3.52 -3.45 13.08
CA GLN A 103 -2.23 -2.76 13.02
C GLN A 103 -2.23 -1.75 11.86
N PRO A 104 -1.62 -0.56 12.04
CA PRO A 104 -1.54 0.42 10.98
C PRO A 104 -0.65 -0.11 9.85
N LEU A 105 -1.08 0.12 8.62
CA LEU A 105 -0.33 -0.21 7.41
C LEU A 105 0.14 1.09 6.75
N TYR A 106 1.43 1.22 6.51
CA TYR A 106 2.04 2.39 5.88
C TYR A 106 2.29 2.14 4.39
N LEU A 107 1.71 2.97 3.52
CA LEU A 107 1.80 2.85 2.08
C LEU A 107 2.70 3.94 1.51
N ALA A 108 3.85 3.57 0.95
CA ALA A 108 4.67 4.47 0.16
C ALA A 108 4.29 4.38 -1.31
N LEU A 109 3.97 5.53 -1.91
CA LEU A 109 3.55 5.63 -3.31
C LEU A 109 4.68 6.26 -4.12
N ALA A 110 5.46 5.45 -4.84
CA ALA A 110 6.43 5.87 -5.83
C ALA A 110 5.90 5.58 -7.24
N CYS A 111 4.88 6.35 -7.62
CA CYS A 111 4.17 6.18 -8.89
C CYS A 111 3.66 7.53 -9.43
N PRO A 112 3.18 7.59 -10.69
CA PRO A 112 2.55 8.79 -11.23
C PRO A 112 1.40 9.27 -10.34
N VAL A 113 1.27 10.60 -10.17
CA VAL A 113 0.29 11.22 -9.27
C VAL A 113 -1.15 10.75 -9.53
N THR A 114 -1.52 10.52 -10.79
CA THR A 114 -2.85 10.00 -11.14
C THR A 114 -3.10 8.62 -10.54
N VAL A 115 -2.11 7.71 -10.57
CA VAL A 115 -2.23 6.38 -9.98
C VAL A 115 -2.25 6.47 -8.46
N ALA A 116 -1.39 7.30 -7.87
CA ALA A 116 -1.38 7.55 -6.43
C ALA A 116 -2.74 8.08 -5.93
N PHE A 117 -3.38 8.98 -6.68
CA PHE A 117 -4.70 9.52 -6.37
C PHE A 117 -5.80 8.46 -6.46
N LEU A 118 -5.79 7.61 -7.48
CA LEU A 118 -6.74 6.51 -7.62
C LEU A 118 -6.59 5.49 -6.49
N ILE A 119 -5.35 5.06 -6.19
CA ILE A 119 -5.06 4.17 -5.05
C ILE A 119 -5.59 4.81 -3.76
N GLY A 120 -5.21 6.06 -3.48
CA GLY A 120 -5.65 6.80 -2.30
C GLY A 120 -7.17 6.91 -2.17
N SER A 121 -7.89 7.04 -3.29
CA SER A 121 -9.35 7.07 -3.32
C SER A 121 -9.99 5.72 -2.99
N LEU A 122 -9.40 4.62 -3.50
CA LEU A 122 -9.87 3.25 -3.28
C LEU A 122 -9.55 2.74 -1.87
N VAL A 123 -8.36 3.05 -1.35
CA VAL A 123 -7.90 2.60 -0.02
C VAL A 123 -8.24 3.59 1.10
N GLY A 124 -8.59 4.84 0.77
CA GLY A 124 -8.89 5.91 1.73
C GLY A 124 -9.93 5.57 2.80
N PRO A 125 -10.98 4.77 2.52
CA PRO A 125 -11.90 4.29 3.55
C PRO A 125 -11.27 3.38 4.61
N LEU A 126 -10.11 2.76 4.34
CA LEU A 126 -9.42 1.85 5.26
C LEU A 126 -8.76 2.66 6.38
N LYS A 127 -9.40 2.70 7.56
CA LYS A 127 -8.95 3.51 8.71
C LYS A 127 -7.54 3.17 9.21
N THR A 128 -7.05 1.97 8.94
CA THR A 128 -5.74 1.46 9.35
C THR A 128 -4.62 1.86 8.39
N VAL A 129 -4.95 2.35 7.19
CA VAL A 129 -3.96 2.75 6.20
C VAL A 129 -3.43 4.16 6.47
N ARG A 130 -2.13 4.37 6.29
CA ARG A 130 -1.41 5.64 6.38
C ARG A 130 -0.57 5.82 5.12
N ILE A 131 -0.62 6.99 4.50
CA ILE A 131 0.18 7.27 3.30
C ILE A 131 1.52 7.89 3.72
N LEU A 132 2.61 7.35 3.18
CA LEU A 132 3.95 7.90 3.30
C LEU A 132 4.28 8.76 2.07
N HIS A 133 4.86 9.92 2.32
CA HIS A 133 5.33 10.85 1.31
C HIS A 133 6.85 11.01 1.41
N TRP A 134 7.52 11.04 0.26
CA TRP A 134 8.97 11.24 0.20
C TRP A 134 9.31 12.73 0.03
N GLU A 135 9.98 13.30 1.03
CA GLU A 135 10.47 14.68 1.02
C GLU A 135 11.81 14.74 1.78
N GLY A 136 12.89 14.32 1.12
CA GLY A 136 14.19 14.12 1.78
C GLY A 136 14.18 12.98 2.81
N GLY A 137 13.20 12.08 2.72
CA GLY A 137 12.90 11.01 3.66
C GLY A 137 11.39 10.71 3.69
N TYR A 138 10.98 9.55 4.20
CA TYR A 138 9.57 9.20 4.32
C TYR A 138 8.89 9.88 5.52
N LYS A 139 7.82 10.60 5.26
CA LYS A 139 6.96 11.26 6.27
C LYS A 139 5.54 10.74 6.16
N VAL A 140 4.90 10.49 7.30
CA VAL A 140 3.47 10.12 7.34
C VAL A 140 2.64 11.36 7.04
N LEU A 141 1.85 11.32 5.97
CA LEU A 141 0.92 12.40 5.69
C LEU A 141 -0.16 12.42 6.79
N PRO A 142 -0.48 13.61 7.35
CA PRO A 142 -1.60 13.72 8.27
C PRO A 142 -2.86 13.25 7.54
N LYS A 143 -3.70 12.48 8.22
CA LYS A 143 -4.97 12.02 7.66
C LYS A 143 -5.78 13.27 7.32
N HIS A 144 -5.86 13.62 6.04
CA HIS A 144 -6.70 14.73 5.62
C HIS A 144 -8.13 14.36 5.97
N ASP A 145 -8.72 15.15 6.85
CA ASP A 145 -10.14 15.11 7.15
C ASP A 145 -10.89 15.60 5.91
N THR A 146 -11.17 14.68 4.98
CA THR A 146 -11.96 14.95 3.78
C THR A 146 -13.40 15.33 4.12
N ASP A 147 -13.90 14.99 5.32
CA ASP A 147 -15.20 15.46 5.82
C ASP A 147 -15.17 16.97 6.11
N ARG A 148 -14.04 17.51 6.57
CA ARG A 148 -13.85 18.96 6.73
C ARG A 148 -13.86 19.70 5.39
N VAL A 149 -13.38 19.08 4.31
CA VAL A 149 -13.47 19.65 2.95
C VAL A 149 -14.91 19.52 2.41
N ARG A 150 -15.58 18.38 2.59
CA ARG A 150 -17.00 18.20 2.22
C ARG A 150 -17.91 19.20 2.91
N LYS A 151 -17.74 19.43 4.22
CA LYS A 151 -18.54 20.40 4.99
C LYS A 151 -18.33 21.86 4.54
N LYS A 152 -17.17 22.18 3.95
CA LYS A 152 -16.93 23.52 3.38
C LYS A 152 -17.64 23.74 2.05
N VAL A 153 -17.92 22.67 1.29
CA VAL A 153 -18.57 22.76 -0.03
C VAL A 153 -20.10 22.68 0.09
N SER A 154 -20.63 22.19 1.21
CA SER A 154 -22.08 22.04 1.43
C SER A 154 -22.77 23.25 2.06
N THR A 155 -22.20 24.45 1.96
CA THR A 155 -23.00 25.68 2.14
C THR A 155 -23.25 26.28 0.76
N PRO A 156 -24.45 26.13 0.16
CA PRO A 156 -24.85 26.94 -0.98
C PRO A 156 -24.92 28.39 -0.48
N GLY A 157 -23.81 29.11 -0.62
CA GLY A 157 -23.80 30.56 -0.46
C GLY A 157 -24.72 31.13 -1.52
N THR A 158 -25.77 31.80 -1.10
CA THR A 158 -26.67 32.56 -1.95
C THR A 158 -25.84 33.54 -2.77
N LEU A 159 -25.62 33.23 -4.05
CA LEU A 159 -25.15 34.20 -5.03
C LEU A 159 -26.26 35.25 -5.16
N LYS A 160 -26.08 36.39 -4.48
CA LYS A 160 -26.85 37.60 -4.80
C LYS A 160 -26.27 38.15 -6.10
N ILE A 161 -27.03 37.98 -7.18
CA ILE A 161 -26.88 38.75 -8.42
C ILE A 161 -27.53 40.12 -8.19
#